data_AF-A0A7C4UD57-F1
#
_entry.id   AF-A0A7C4UD57-F1
#
_cell.length_a   1.000
_cell.length_b   1.000
_cell.length_c   1.000
_cell.angle_alpha   90.00
_cell.angle_beta   90.00
_cell.angle_gamma   90.00
#
_symmetry.space_group_name_H-M   'P 1'
#
loop_
_entity.id
_entity.type
_entity.pdbx_description
1 polymer ?
#
loop_
_entity_poly.entity_id
_entity_poly.type
_entity_poly.pdbx_seq_one_letter_code
_entity_poly.pdbx_strand_id
1 'polypeptide(L)'
;QLAKLAYRSITDRSNFNQVFNLLSYQSSKDELTAYINNYNAGGNSTDPMSDANFNNLYQRIQQEWPVSTQMNSLTSAFNNTANYFTSYQASRLIQLVTAESNRLQLAKLAYRSITDRSNFNQVYNLLNYQSSKDELIAYINNYTAGGNTRVPMSEADFNSLYQATQMQFFPGERMNALVDVFNKTTNFFTCAQAKQLIQLITMETNRLQLAKLSYRALTDRSNISLLYELLESQANKDALEAYINAYKE
;
A
#
# COMPACT_ATOMS: atom_id res chain seq x y z
N GLN A 1 34.48 -2.50 -12.00
CA GLN A 1 33.86 -2.20 -10.69
C GLN A 1 33.50 -0.70 -10.53
N LEU A 2 34.40 0.24 -10.80
CA LEU A 2 34.11 1.69 -10.74
C LEU A 2 32.94 2.14 -11.61
N ALA A 3 32.83 1.64 -12.85
CA ALA A 3 31.69 1.94 -13.74
C ALA A 3 30.34 1.49 -13.12
N LYS A 4 30.30 0.35 -12.44
CA LYS A 4 29.09 -0.15 -11.77
C LYS A 4 28.66 0.74 -10.61
N LEU A 5 29.62 1.28 -9.86
CA LEU A 5 29.37 2.24 -8.78
C LEU A 5 28.91 3.60 -9.34
N ALA A 6 29.56 4.09 -10.39
CA ALA A 6 29.20 5.34 -11.06
C ALA A 6 27.78 5.29 -11.65
N TYR A 7 27.37 4.14 -12.20
CA TYR A 7 26.00 3.95 -12.71
C TYR A 7 24.93 4.14 -11.62
N ARG A 8 25.24 3.82 -10.35
CA ARG A 8 24.30 3.99 -9.22
C ARG A 8 24.06 5.44 -8.84
N SER A 9 25.03 6.32 -9.08
CA SER A 9 25.05 7.69 -8.57
C SER A 9 24.88 8.77 -9.64
N ILE A 10 24.83 8.40 -10.92
CA ILE A 10 24.68 9.35 -12.02
C ILE A 10 23.20 9.70 -12.28
N THR A 11 22.93 11.00 -12.44
CA THR A 11 21.60 11.55 -12.73
C THR A 11 21.28 11.50 -14.24
N ASP A 12 22.28 11.70 -15.10
CA ASP A 12 22.13 11.59 -16.56
C ASP A 12 22.51 10.19 -17.04
N ARG A 13 21.52 9.28 -16.98
CA ARG A 13 21.69 7.88 -17.40
C ARG A 13 21.70 7.72 -18.91
N SER A 14 21.07 8.61 -19.67
CA SER A 14 21.04 8.61 -21.13
C SER A 14 22.43 8.67 -21.76
N ASN A 15 23.35 9.40 -21.12
CA ASN A 15 24.72 9.58 -21.61
C ASN A 15 25.73 8.58 -21.01
N PHE A 16 25.30 7.68 -20.12
CA PHE A 16 26.20 6.70 -19.50
C PHE A 16 26.80 5.70 -20.51
N ASN A 17 26.20 5.57 -21.69
CA ASN A 17 26.70 4.69 -22.75
C ASN A 17 28.12 5.05 -23.22
N GLN A 18 28.58 6.28 -22.98
CA GLN A 18 29.95 6.71 -23.28
C GLN A 18 31.00 5.95 -22.44
N VAL A 19 30.63 5.44 -21.26
CA VAL A 19 31.53 4.66 -20.38
C VAL A 19 31.92 3.32 -21.02
N PHE A 20 31.11 2.77 -21.92
CA PHE A 20 31.47 1.56 -22.66
C PHE A 20 32.68 1.76 -23.58
N ASN A 21 32.91 2.99 -24.05
CA ASN A 21 34.07 3.32 -24.89
C ASN A 21 35.39 3.30 -24.10
N LEU A 22 35.32 3.36 -22.77
CA LEU A 22 36.48 3.31 -21.87
C LEU A 22 36.86 1.88 -21.47
N LEU A 23 36.08 0.87 -21.89
CA LEU A 23 36.32 -0.54 -21.60
C LEU A 23 37.00 -1.23 -22.79
N SER A 24 38.23 -1.71 -22.57
CA SER A 24 39.03 -2.35 -23.63
C SER A 24 38.59 -3.78 -23.99
N TYR A 25 37.91 -4.48 -23.08
CA TYR A 25 37.54 -5.90 -23.24
C TYR A 25 36.03 -6.08 -23.38
N GLN A 26 35.62 -6.93 -24.33
CA GLN A 26 34.20 -7.23 -24.58
C GLN A 26 33.53 -7.87 -23.35
N SER A 27 34.22 -8.77 -22.65
CA SER A 27 33.74 -9.38 -21.41
C SER A 27 33.37 -8.35 -20.33
N SER A 28 34.14 -7.27 -20.21
CA SER A 28 33.84 -6.18 -19.27
C SER A 28 32.63 -5.34 -19.70
N LYS A 29 32.40 -5.20 -21.01
CA LYS A 29 31.20 -4.56 -21.55
C LYS A 29 29.98 -5.43 -21.29
N ASP A 30 30.06 -6.73 -21.54
CA ASP A 30 28.97 -7.68 -21.30
C ASP A 30 28.61 -7.75 -19.81
N GLU A 31 29.61 -7.75 -18.92
CA GLU A 31 29.42 -7.73 -17.47
C GLU A 31 28.78 -6.42 -16.98
N LEU A 32 29.12 -5.28 -17.60
CA LEU A 32 28.49 -3.99 -17.32
C LEU A 32 27.06 -3.94 -17.86
N THR A 33 26.81 -4.47 -19.06
CA THR A 33 25.47 -4.61 -19.65
C THR A 33 24.56 -5.47 -18.79
N ALA A 34 25.04 -6.65 -18.37
CA ALA A 34 24.29 -7.53 -17.46
C ALA A 34 23.98 -6.85 -16.12
N TYR A 35 24.94 -6.10 -15.59
CA TYR A 35 24.75 -5.32 -14.37
C TYR A 35 23.75 -4.17 -14.55
N ILE A 36 23.81 -3.42 -15.66
CA ILE A 36 22.86 -2.35 -15.99
C ILE A 36 21.46 -2.92 -16.17
N ASN A 37 21.32 -4.03 -16.90
CA ASN A 37 20.05 -4.71 -17.11
C ASN A 37 19.46 -5.22 -15.79
N ASN A 38 20.27 -5.79 -14.90
CA ASN A 38 19.83 -6.23 -13.58
C ASN A 38 19.48 -5.04 -12.67
N TYR A 39 20.27 -3.97 -12.69
CA TYR A 39 20.01 -2.76 -11.92
C TYR A 39 18.74 -2.03 -12.39
N ASN A 40 18.48 -2.01 -13.70
CA ASN A 40 17.23 -1.50 -14.28
C ASN A 40 16.05 -2.43 -13.97
N ALA A 41 16.26 -3.75 -13.95
CA ALA A 41 15.25 -4.71 -13.51
C ALA A 41 14.92 -4.61 -12.01
N GLY A 42 15.85 -4.09 -11.20
CA GLY A 42 15.66 -3.81 -9.77
C GLY A 42 15.33 -2.35 -9.43
N GLY A 43 15.15 -1.48 -10.42
CA GLY A 43 14.96 -0.05 -10.21
C GLY A 43 13.56 0.40 -10.59
N ASN A 44 12.64 0.50 -9.61
CA ASN A 44 11.34 1.19 -9.68
C ASN A 44 10.72 1.29 -11.09
N SER A 45 10.68 0.17 -11.81
CA SER A 45 9.96 0.11 -13.06
C SER A 45 8.49 -0.08 -12.69
N THR A 46 7.66 0.88 -13.12
CA THR A 46 6.21 0.74 -13.10
C THR A 46 5.73 -0.15 -14.26
N ASP A 47 6.64 -0.88 -14.94
CA ASP A 47 6.28 -1.76 -16.04
C ASP A 47 5.64 -3.03 -15.50
N PRO A 48 4.61 -3.56 -16.19
CA PRO A 48 3.97 -4.78 -15.75
C PRO A 48 4.96 -5.94 -15.76
N MET A 49 4.74 -6.89 -14.86
CA MET A 49 5.50 -8.13 -14.77
C MET A 49 5.57 -8.80 -16.15
N SER A 50 6.75 -9.29 -16.54
CA SER A 50 6.90 -10.00 -17.81
C SER A 50 6.05 -11.27 -17.86
N ASP A 51 5.63 -11.69 -19.05
CA ASP A 51 4.79 -12.87 -19.23
C ASP A 51 5.41 -14.15 -18.62
N ALA A 52 6.73 -14.32 -18.73
CA ALA A 52 7.42 -15.46 -18.12
C ALA A 52 7.30 -15.45 -16.59
N ASN A 53 7.55 -14.31 -15.95
CA ASN A 53 7.44 -14.16 -14.49
C ASN A 53 5.98 -14.31 -14.04
N PHE A 54 5.05 -13.75 -14.80
CA PHE A 54 3.62 -13.86 -14.55
C PHE A 54 3.15 -15.31 -14.64
N ASN A 55 3.53 -16.05 -15.68
CA ASN A 55 3.15 -17.45 -15.85
C ASN A 55 3.67 -18.33 -14.71
N ASN A 56 4.91 -18.11 -14.25
CA ASN A 56 5.47 -18.81 -13.10
C ASN A 56 4.69 -18.50 -11.82
N LEU A 57 4.37 -17.22 -11.58
CA LEU A 57 3.58 -16.79 -10.43
C LEU A 57 2.17 -17.41 -10.44
N TYR A 58 1.50 -17.33 -11.60
CA TYR A 58 0.15 -17.86 -11.79
C TYR A 58 0.11 -19.37 -11.55
N GLN A 59 1.01 -20.14 -12.16
CA GLN A 59 1.06 -21.60 -12.01
C GLN A 59 1.30 -22.02 -10.57
N ARG A 60 2.22 -21.32 -9.87
CA ARG A 60 2.50 -21.60 -8.45
C ARG A 60 1.23 -21.41 -7.61
N ILE A 61 0.59 -20.24 -7.71
CA ILE A 61 -0.60 -19.91 -6.90
C ILE A 61 -1.79 -20.79 -7.27
N GLN A 62 -1.95 -21.16 -8.55
CA GLN A 62 -3.03 -22.04 -9.00
C GLN A 62 -2.97 -23.43 -8.34
N GLN A 63 -1.78 -23.92 -8.03
CA GLN A 63 -1.58 -25.24 -7.41
C GLN A 63 -1.74 -25.22 -5.88
N GLU A 64 -1.89 -24.04 -5.26
CA GLU A 64 -1.98 -23.90 -3.81
C GLU A 64 -3.37 -24.27 -3.29
N TRP A 65 -3.37 -25.14 -2.28
CA TRP A 65 -4.53 -25.52 -1.49
C TRP A 65 -4.17 -25.51 0.00
N PRO A 66 -5.11 -25.17 0.90
CA PRO A 66 -6.48 -24.75 0.66
C PRO A 66 -6.61 -23.30 0.13
N VAL A 67 -7.85 -22.86 -0.18
CA VAL A 67 -8.16 -21.51 -0.69
C VAL A 67 -7.59 -20.39 0.19
N SER A 68 -7.46 -20.58 1.51
CA SER A 68 -6.84 -19.60 2.40
C SER A 68 -5.35 -19.37 2.08
N THR A 69 -4.59 -20.43 1.77
CA THR A 69 -3.20 -20.33 1.32
C THR A 69 -3.12 -19.58 -0.01
N GLN A 70 -3.98 -19.95 -0.96
CA GLN A 70 -4.05 -19.28 -2.25
C GLN A 70 -4.37 -17.79 -2.11
N MET A 71 -5.31 -17.43 -1.23
CA MET A 71 -5.67 -16.04 -0.94
C MET A 71 -4.51 -15.25 -0.33
N ASN A 72 -3.72 -15.86 0.55
CA ASN A 72 -2.53 -15.24 1.14
C ASN A 72 -1.46 -14.95 0.08
N SER A 73 -1.21 -15.88 -0.83
CA SER A 73 -0.27 -15.68 -1.94
C SER A 73 -0.74 -14.60 -2.93
N LEU A 74 -2.04 -14.57 -3.27
CA LEU A 74 -2.63 -13.54 -4.12
C LEU A 74 -2.52 -12.15 -3.48
N THR A 75 -2.88 -12.05 -2.20
CA THR A 75 -2.76 -10.81 -1.43
C THR A 75 -1.31 -10.34 -1.38
N SER A 76 -0.36 -11.24 -1.12
CA SER A 76 1.07 -10.93 -1.09
C SER A 76 1.58 -10.45 -2.45
N ALA A 77 1.14 -11.08 -3.54
CA ALA A 77 1.52 -10.69 -4.90
C ALA A 77 1.05 -9.26 -5.24
N PHE A 78 -0.18 -8.91 -4.88
CA PHE A 78 -0.73 -7.56 -5.09
C PHE A 78 -0.27 -6.52 -4.07
N ASN A 79 0.20 -6.90 -2.88
CA ASN A 79 0.75 -5.98 -1.88
C ASN A 79 2.24 -5.68 -2.08
N ASN A 80 2.97 -6.51 -2.81
CA ASN A 80 4.36 -6.21 -3.13
C ASN A 80 4.46 -4.94 -3.99
N THR A 81 5.12 -3.91 -3.46
CA THR A 81 5.25 -2.59 -4.12
C THR A 81 6.16 -2.60 -5.33
N ALA A 82 6.97 -3.65 -5.52
CA ALA A 82 7.78 -3.86 -6.70
C ALA A 82 7.03 -4.59 -7.83
N ASN A 83 5.84 -5.14 -7.56
CA ASN A 83 5.06 -5.83 -8.58
C ASN A 83 4.03 -4.88 -9.21
N TYR A 84 4.09 -4.80 -10.54
CA TYR A 84 3.09 -4.15 -11.38
C TYR A 84 2.47 -5.17 -12.33
N PHE A 85 1.22 -4.95 -12.73
CA PHE A 85 0.46 -5.89 -13.54
C PHE A 85 -0.32 -5.15 -14.61
N THR A 86 -0.58 -5.81 -15.74
CA THR A 86 -1.69 -5.39 -16.60
C THR A 86 -3.02 -5.81 -15.97
N SER A 87 -4.11 -5.17 -16.37
CA SER A 87 -5.48 -5.50 -15.99
C SER A 87 -5.80 -6.94 -16.37
N TYR A 88 -5.26 -7.41 -17.50
CA TYR A 88 -5.35 -8.80 -17.93
C TYR A 88 -4.68 -9.76 -16.93
N GLN A 89 -3.42 -9.52 -16.59
CA GLN A 89 -2.67 -10.33 -15.63
C GLN A 89 -3.35 -10.37 -14.26
N ALA A 90 -3.80 -9.21 -13.76
CA ALA A 90 -4.54 -9.13 -12.51
C ALA A 90 -5.86 -9.91 -12.58
N SER A 91 -6.61 -9.80 -13.69
CA SER A 91 -7.88 -10.52 -13.85
C SER A 91 -7.69 -12.04 -13.78
N ARG A 92 -6.62 -12.55 -14.39
CA ARG A 92 -6.28 -13.98 -14.39
C ARG A 92 -5.98 -14.49 -12.97
N LEU A 93 -5.23 -13.72 -12.18
CA LEU A 93 -4.95 -14.05 -10.78
C LEU A 93 -6.22 -14.02 -9.91
N ILE A 94 -7.06 -12.98 -10.08
CA ILE A 94 -8.31 -12.81 -9.31
C ILE A 94 -9.32 -13.93 -9.62
N GLN A 95 -9.33 -14.44 -10.86
CA GLN A 95 -10.19 -15.56 -11.26
C GLN A 95 -9.88 -16.88 -10.53
N LEU A 96 -8.70 -17.04 -9.93
CA LEU A 96 -8.34 -18.25 -9.17
C LEU A 96 -9.23 -18.45 -7.94
N VAL A 97 -9.78 -17.38 -7.37
CA VAL A 97 -10.75 -17.46 -6.27
C VAL A 97 -12.18 -17.37 -6.79
N THR A 98 -13.10 -18.07 -6.13
CA THR A 98 -14.52 -18.16 -6.54
C THR A 98 -15.44 -17.24 -5.76
N ALA A 99 -15.17 -17.05 -4.46
CA ALA A 99 -15.99 -16.20 -3.60
C ALA A 99 -15.90 -14.73 -4.06
N GLU A 100 -17.06 -14.09 -4.24
CA GLU A 100 -17.12 -12.73 -4.77
C GLU A 100 -16.49 -11.69 -3.81
N SER A 101 -16.66 -11.87 -2.50
CA SER A 101 -16.00 -11.06 -1.48
C SER A 101 -14.47 -11.06 -1.64
N ASN A 102 -13.89 -12.22 -1.96
CA ASN A 102 -12.45 -12.35 -2.18
C ASN A 102 -12.03 -11.67 -3.48
N ARG A 103 -12.82 -11.80 -4.55
CA ARG A 103 -12.55 -11.12 -5.83
C ARG A 103 -12.58 -9.61 -5.67
N LEU A 104 -13.57 -9.08 -4.95
CA LEU A 104 -13.68 -7.64 -4.67
C LEU A 104 -12.49 -7.14 -3.86
N GLN A 105 -12.09 -7.87 -2.81
CA GLN A 105 -10.92 -7.53 -2.01
C GLN A 105 -9.65 -7.48 -2.88
N LEU A 106 -9.40 -8.51 -3.69
CA LEU A 106 -8.23 -8.56 -4.57
C LEU A 106 -8.28 -7.50 -5.67
N ALA A 107 -9.46 -7.18 -6.22
CA ALA A 107 -9.62 -6.13 -7.22
C ALA A 107 -9.22 -4.75 -6.67
N LYS A 108 -9.66 -4.42 -5.45
CA LYS A 108 -9.25 -3.18 -4.76
C LYS A 108 -7.74 -3.15 -4.53
N LEU A 109 -7.17 -4.25 -4.04
CA LEU A 109 -5.73 -4.37 -3.80
C LEU A 109 -4.91 -4.22 -5.07
N ALA A 110 -5.34 -4.85 -6.17
CA ALA A 110 -4.63 -4.84 -7.44
C ALA A 110 -4.60 -3.45 -8.09
N TYR A 111 -5.66 -2.63 -7.92
CA TYR A 111 -5.83 -1.37 -8.66
C TYR A 111 -4.60 -0.43 -8.58
N ARG A 112 -3.90 -0.41 -7.44
CA ARG A 112 -2.72 0.43 -7.25
C ARG A 112 -1.57 0.10 -8.21
N SER A 113 -1.41 -1.19 -8.53
CA SER A 113 -0.28 -1.72 -9.29
C SER A 113 -0.64 -2.02 -10.75
N ILE A 114 -1.84 -1.61 -11.19
CA ILE A 114 -2.25 -1.70 -12.60
C ILE A 114 -1.61 -0.60 -13.43
N THR A 115 -0.98 -1.01 -14.53
CA THR A 115 -0.27 -0.13 -15.46
C THR A 115 -1.17 0.39 -16.58
N ASP A 116 -2.21 -0.37 -16.96
CA ASP A 116 -3.15 -0.06 -18.04
C ASP A 116 -4.58 0.14 -17.50
N ARG A 117 -4.76 1.08 -16.56
CA ARG A 117 -6.04 1.28 -15.84
C ARG A 117 -7.25 1.55 -16.74
N SER A 118 -7.05 2.03 -17.97
CA SER A 118 -8.10 2.14 -18.98
C SER A 118 -8.79 0.80 -19.30
N ASN A 119 -8.08 -0.32 -19.06
CA ASN A 119 -8.53 -1.69 -19.29
C ASN A 119 -9.00 -2.38 -18.00
N PHE A 120 -9.16 -1.64 -16.89
CA PHE A 120 -9.54 -2.23 -15.60
C PHE A 120 -10.98 -2.80 -15.60
N ASN A 121 -11.76 -2.51 -16.64
CA ASN A 121 -13.03 -3.18 -16.91
C ASN A 121 -12.89 -4.73 -16.96
N GLN A 122 -11.71 -5.25 -17.32
CA GLN A 122 -11.43 -6.70 -17.29
C GLN A 122 -11.54 -7.29 -15.88
N VAL A 123 -11.09 -6.55 -14.85
CA VAL A 123 -11.20 -6.95 -13.43
C VAL A 123 -12.61 -6.68 -12.92
N TYR A 124 -13.19 -5.53 -13.28
CA TYR A 124 -14.58 -5.18 -12.93
C TYR A 124 -15.59 -6.26 -13.36
N ASN A 125 -15.39 -6.83 -14.56
CA ASN A 125 -16.26 -7.87 -15.11
C ASN A 125 -16.18 -9.22 -14.39
N LEU A 126 -15.28 -9.40 -13.41
CA LEU A 126 -15.19 -10.61 -12.60
C LEU A 126 -16.20 -10.65 -11.44
N LEU A 127 -16.78 -9.50 -11.12
CA LEU A 127 -17.81 -9.33 -10.09
C LEU A 127 -19.19 -9.52 -10.74
N ASN A 128 -20.09 -10.24 -10.07
CA ASN A 128 -21.43 -10.50 -10.60
C ASN A 128 -22.47 -9.56 -9.99
N TYR A 129 -22.35 -9.25 -8.70
CA TYR A 129 -23.28 -8.41 -7.96
C TYR A 129 -23.00 -6.92 -8.22
N GLN A 130 -24.08 -6.17 -8.44
CA GLN A 130 -23.99 -4.72 -8.64
C GLN A 130 -23.43 -4.01 -7.41
N SER A 131 -23.74 -4.48 -6.21
CA SER A 131 -23.19 -3.92 -4.96
C SER A 131 -21.66 -3.97 -4.92
N SER A 132 -21.05 -5.10 -5.29
CA SER A 132 -19.59 -5.24 -5.34
C SER A 132 -18.97 -4.35 -6.43
N LYS A 133 -19.65 -4.20 -7.57
CA LYS A 133 -19.24 -3.29 -8.65
C LYS A 133 -19.27 -1.83 -8.21
N ASP A 134 -20.34 -1.40 -7.56
CA ASP A 134 -20.50 -0.04 -7.04
C ASP A 134 -19.44 0.26 -5.98
N GLU A 135 -19.16 -0.70 -5.10
CA GLU A 135 -18.12 -0.58 -4.08
C GLU A 135 -16.70 -0.48 -4.69
N LEU A 136 -16.43 -1.23 -5.77
CA LEU A 136 -15.17 -1.12 -6.50
C LEU A 136 -15.05 0.23 -7.22
N ILE A 137 -16.12 0.71 -7.86
CA ILE A 137 -16.15 2.04 -8.50
C ILE A 137 -15.92 3.14 -7.47
N ALA A 138 -16.60 3.08 -6.32
CA ALA A 138 -16.40 4.04 -5.23
C ALA A 138 -14.94 4.04 -4.76
N TYR A 139 -14.33 2.86 -4.59
CA TYR A 139 -12.91 2.76 -4.27
C TYR A 139 -12.02 3.41 -5.33
N ILE A 140 -12.26 3.13 -6.62
CA ILE A 140 -11.49 3.66 -7.75
C ILE A 140 -11.64 5.19 -7.87
N ASN A 141 -12.85 5.72 -7.71
CA ASN A 141 -13.11 7.16 -7.80
C ASN A 141 -12.41 7.93 -6.68
N ASN A 142 -12.28 7.31 -5.50
CA ASN A 142 -11.55 7.87 -4.37
C ASN A 142 -10.02 7.61 -4.47
N TYR A 143 -9.57 6.89 -5.49
CA TYR A 143 -8.16 6.57 -5.68
C TYR A 143 -7.44 7.66 -6.51
N THR A 144 -6.61 8.48 -5.87
CA THR A 144 -5.81 9.51 -6.55
C THR A 144 -4.47 8.96 -7.05
N ALA A 145 -4.27 9.00 -8.36
CA ALA A 145 -3.08 8.50 -9.04
C ALA A 145 -1.95 9.54 -9.04
N GLY A 146 -1.03 9.47 -8.07
CA GLY A 146 0.24 10.22 -8.10
C GLY A 146 0.59 10.88 -6.77
N GLY A 147 1.64 10.37 -6.11
CA GLY A 147 2.18 10.89 -4.86
C GLY A 147 1.79 10.02 -3.67
N ASN A 148 2.80 9.43 -3.00
CA ASN A 148 2.72 8.72 -1.72
C ASN A 148 1.30 8.27 -1.36
N THR A 149 0.85 7.15 -1.91
CA THR A 149 -0.51 6.69 -1.67
C THR A 149 -0.64 6.41 -0.18
N ARG A 150 -1.25 7.37 0.52
CA ARG A 150 -1.75 7.22 1.87
C ARG A 150 -2.91 6.23 1.79
N VAL A 151 -2.62 4.95 1.54
CA VAL A 151 -3.62 3.89 1.49
C VAL A 151 -3.86 3.47 2.92
N PRO A 152 -5.10 3.56 3.42
CA PRO A 152 -5.38 3.14 4.78
C PRO A 152 -4.99 1.67 4.95
N MET A 153 -4.50 1.33 6.12
CA MET A 153 -4.13 -0.03 6.50
C MET A 153 -5.26 -1.00 6.15
N SER A 154 -4.90 -2.17 5.61
CA SER A 154 -5.89 -3.19 5.25
C SER A 154 -6.66 -3.65 6.47
N GLU A 155 -7.89 -4.16 6.28
CA GLU A 155 -8.72 -4.67 7.37
C GLU A 155 -8.03 -5.81 8.15
N ALA A 156 -7.27 -6.68 7.47
CA ALA A 156 -6.55 -7.78 8.11
C ALA A 156 -5.39 -7.28 8.99
N ASP A 157 -4.60 -6.33 8.48
CA ASP A 157 -3.50 -5.71 9.23
C ASP A 157 -4.05 -4.89 10.40
N PHE A 158 -5.13 -4.16 10.16
CA PHE A 158 -5.83 -3.38 11.17
C PHE A 158 -6.35 -4.25 12.31
N ASN A 159 -7.02 -5.37 12.00
CA ASN A 159 -7.52 -6.30 13.00
C ASN A 159 -6.37 -6.90 13.83
N SER A 160 -5.26 -7.24 13.18
CA SER A 160 -4.07 -7.75 13.88
C SER A 160 -3.46 -6.70 14.82
N LEU A 161 -3.34 -5.46 14.37
CA LEU A 161 -2.87 -4.32 15.16
C LEU A 161 -3.81 -4.02 16.34
N TYR A 162 -5.11 -4.00 16.09
CA TYR A 162 -6.14 -3.71 17.09
C TYR A 162 -6.10 -4.75 18.22
N GLN A 163 -6.05 -6.04 17.88
CA GLN A 163 -5.92 -7.14 18.84
C GLN A 163 -4.61 -7.05 19.63
N ALA A 164 -3.47 -6.80 18.95
CA ALA A 164 -2.18 -6.65 19.61
C ALA A 164 -2.15 -5.49 20.62
N THR A 165 -2.87 -4.40 20.32
CA THR A 165 -3.01 -3.25 21.22
C THR A 165 -3.96 -3.58 22.38
N GLN A 166 -5.07 -4.28 22.14
CA GLN A 166 -5.99 -4.70 23.19
C GLN A 166 -5.33 -5.64 24.21
N MET A 167 -4.46 -6.54 23.76
CA MET A 167 -3.75 -7.49 24.62
C MET A 167 -2.71 -6.86 25.56
N GLN A 168 -2.31 -5.59 25.32
CA GLN A 168 -1.44 -4.88 26.26
C GLN A 168 -2.15 -4.73 27.60
N PHE A 169 -1.51 -5.16 28.69
CA PHE A 169 -2.15 -5.24 30.00
C PHE A 169 -2.26 -3.87 30.66
N PHE A 170 -1.20 -3.06 30.54
CA PHE A 170 -1.13 -1.76 31.21
C PHE A 170 -1.61 -0.61 30.28
N PRO A 171 -2.39 0.36 30.80
CA PRO A 171 -2.83 1.51 29.99
C PRO A 171 -1.69 2.30 29.36
N GLY A 172 -0.53 2.39 30.02
CA GLY A 172 0.66 3.05 29.48
C GLY A 172 1.26 2.31 28.27
N GLU A 173 1.21 0.99 28.24
CA GLU A 173 1.69 0.18 27.11
C GLU A 173 0.81 0.38 25.88
N ARG A 174 -0.51 0.43 26.07
CA ARG A 174 -1.46 0.76 24.98
C ARG A 174 -1.17 2.14 24.39
N MET A 175 -0.92 3.12 25.25
CA MET A 175 -0.58 4.47 24.81
C MET A 175 0.71 4.48 23.98
N ASN A 176 1.79 3.86 24.49
CA ASN A 176 3.06 3.81 23.78
C ASN A 176 2.95 3.09 22.43
N ALA A 177 2.24 1.96 22.39
CA ALA A 177 2.00 1.22 21.14
C ALA A 177 1.28 2.09 20.09
N LEU A 178 0.24 2.82 20.50
CA LEU A 178 -0.49 3.70 19.58
C LEU A 178 0.32 4.92 19.14
N VAL A 179 1.17 5.47 20.02
CA VAL A 179 2.11 6.52 19.64
C VAL A 179 3.06 6.03 18.55
N ASP A 180 3.66 4.84 18.70
CA ASP A 180 4.56 4.25 17.71
C ASP A 180 3.85 4.00 16.38
N VAL A 181 2.62 3.45 16.45
CA VAL A 181 1.77 3.16 15.29
C VAL A 181 1.46 4.42 14.49
N PHE A 182 1.06 5.51 15.15
CA PHE A 182 0.75 6.78 14.48
C PHE A 182 1.98 7.60 14.12
N ASN A 183 3.15 7.34 14.71
CA ASN A 183 4.43 7.94 14.32
C ASN A 183 5.07 7.28 13.10
N LYS A 184 4.71 6.03 12.78
CA LYS A 184 5.24 5.35 11.61
C LYS A 184 4.78 6.05 10.33
N THR A 185 5.73 6.54 9.52
CA THR A 185 5.44 7.35 8.33
C THR A 185 4.80 6.57 7.18
N THR A 186 4.86 5.25 7.24
CA THR A 186 4.27 4.33 6.25
C THR A 186 2.87 3.85 6.63
N ASN A 187 2.41 4.15 7.84
CA ASN A 187 1.08 3.76 8.28
C ASN A 187 0.09 4.87 7.95
N PHE A 188 -1.02 4.50 7.32
CA PHE A 188 -2.14 5.39 7.05
C PHE A 188 -3.43 4.73 7.51
N PHE A 189 -4.43 5.55 7.84
CA PHE A 189 -5.67 5.08 8.45
C PHE A 189 -6.87 5.83 7.88
N THR A 190 -8.04 5.21 7.92
CA THR A 190 -9.29 5.97 7.89
C THR A 190 -9.55 6.60 9.26
N CYS A 191 -10.39 7.63 9.32
CA CYS A 191 -10.85 8.23 10.56
C CYS A 191 -11.56 7.19 11.42
N ALA A 192 -12.29 6.24 10.81
CA ALA A 192 -12.93 5.13 11.53
C ALA A 192 -11.91 4.19 12.18
N GLN A 193 -10.85 3.78 11.45
CA GLN A 193 -9.77 2.96 11.99
C GLN A 193 -9.01 3.67 13.12
N ALA A 194 -8.66 4.93 12.91
CA ALA A 194 -8.01 5.74 13.94
C ALA A 194 -8.91 5.90 15.18
N LYS A 195 -10.22 6.13 14.98
CA LYS A 195 -11.20 6.21 16.06
C LYS A 195 -11.21 4.94 16.91
N GLN A 196 -11.32 3.77 16.28
CA GLN A 196 -11.33 2.49 16.98
C GLN A 196 -10.07 2.26 17.82
N LEU A 197 -8.89 2.58 17.28
CA LEU A 197 -7.63 2.47 18.02
C LEU A 197 -7.58 3.43 19.21
N ILE A 198 -7.94 4.70 19.00
CA ILE A 198 -7.91 5.72 20.05
C ILE A 198 -8.94 5.43 21.16
N GLN A 199 -10.06 4.79 20.84
CA GLN A 199 -11.06 4.36 21.83
C GLN A 199 -10.52 3.35 22.85
N LEU A 200 -9.43 2.62 22.53
CA LEU A 200 -8.78 1.72 23.48
C LEU A 200 -8.10 2.45 24.66
N ILE A 201 -7.91 3.76 24.53
CA ILE A 201 -7.39 4.63 25.59
C ILE A 201 -8.55 5.19 26.39
N THR A 202 -8.43 5.20 27.72
CA THR A 202 -9.49 5.69 28.61
C THR A 202 -9.36 7.17 28.92
N MET A 203 -8.12 7.67 29.12
CA MET A 203 -7.87 9.07 29.48
C MET A 203 -8.09 9.99 28.26
N GLU A 204 -9.00 10.96 28.41
CA GLU A 204 -9.36 11.90 27.35
C GLU A 204 -8.16 12.73 26.87
N THR A 205 -7.27 13.15 27.77
CA THR A 205 -6.04 13.89 27.42
C THR A 205 -5.14 13.08 26.49
N ASN A 206 -5.06 11.76 26.69
CA ASN A 206 -4.28 10.87 25.84
C ASN A 206 -5.00 10.63 24.50
N ARG A 207 -6.33 10.56 24.49
CA ARG A 207 -7.12 10.50 23.25
C ARG A 207 -6.91 11.74 22.40
N LEU A 208 -6.91 12.94 23.00
CA LEU A 208 -6.60 14.19 22.30
C LEU A 208 -5.20 14.14 21.69
N GLN A 209 -4.20 13.69 22.45
CA GLN A 209 -2.83 13.57 21.96
C GLN A 209 -2.74 12.63 20.74
N LEU A 210 -3.37 11.45 20.82
CA LEU A 210 -3.38 10.50 19.71
C LEU A 210 -4.19 10.99 18.51
N ALA A 211 -5.30 11.70 18.74
CA ALA A 211 -6.08 12.31 17.66
C ALA A 211 -5.24 13.31 16.86
N LYS A 212 -4.53 14.22 17.55
CA LYS A 212 -3.57 15.15 16.93
C LYS A 212 -2.48 14.40 16.17
N LEU A 213 -1.89 13.38 16.80
CA LEU A 213 -0.81 12.58 16.22
C LEU A 213 -1.23 11.84 14.95
N SER A 214 -2.44 11.27 14.96
CA SER A 214 -2.98 10.48 13.85
C SER A 214 -3.32 11.32 12.62
N TYR A 215 -3.56 12.63 12.77
CA TYR A 215 -4.09 13.50 11.72
C TYR A 215 -3.26 13.48 10.42
N ARG A 216 -1.93 13.42 10.54
CA ARG A 216 -1.00 13.34 9.40
C ARG A 216 -1.20 12.06 8.56
N ALA A 217 -1.65 10.99 9.20
CA ALA A 217 -1.79 9.66 8.64
C ALA A 217 -3.21 9.35 8.14
N LEU A 218 -4.16 10.27 8.34
CA LEU A 218 -5.55 10.10 7.89
C LEU A 218 -5.69 10.25 6.38
N THR A 219 -6.52 9.39 5.81
CA THR A 219 -6.74 9.27 4.36
C THR A 219 -8.07 9.89 3.93
N ASP A 220 -9.03 9.98 4.86
CA ASP A 220 -10.40 10.47 4.67
C ASP A 220 -10.72 11.61 5.66
N ARG A 221 -9.86 12.65 5.69
CA ARG A 221 -9.99 13.78 6.64
C ARG A 221 -11.35 14.50 6.60
N SER A 222 -12.16 14.32 5.55
CA SER A 222 -13.55 14.80 5.54
C SER A 222 -14.42 14.18 6.64
N ASN A 223 -14.02 13.02 7.17
CA ASN A 223 -14.69 12.29 8.24
C ASN A 223 -14.11 12.59 9.64
N ILE A 224 -13.38 13.70 9.78
CA ILE A 224 -12.68 14.06 11.02
C ILE A 224 -13.61 14.23 12.23
N SER A 225 -14.92 14.49 12.00
CA SER A 225 -15.96 14.51 13.04
C SER A 225 -15.92 13.27 13.94
N LEU A 226 -15.55 12.11 13.39
CA LEU A 226 -15.38 10.85 14.12
C LEU A 226 -14.33 10.92 15.25
N LEU A 227 -13.30 11.76 15.11
CA LEU A 227 -12.30 11.95 16.18
C LEU A 227 -12.78 12.95 17.25
N TYR A 228 -13.63 13.93 16.89
CA TYR A 228 -14.25 14.81 17.89
C TYR A 228 -15.20 14.06 18.82
N GLU A 229 -15.83 12.99 18.34
CA GLU A 229 -16.68 12.10 19.15
C GLU A 229 -15.91 11.37 20.26
N LEU A 230 -14.57 11.36 20.23
CA LEU A 230 -13.71 10.75 21.26
C LEU A 230 -13.43 11.66 22.44
N LEU A 231 -13.76 12.94 22.29
CA LEU A 231 -13.47 14.00 23.24
C LEU A 231 -14.79 14.44 23.87
N GLU A 232 -14.83 14.42 25.20
CA GLU A 232 -16.04 14.76 25.95
C GLU A 232 -16.09 16.27 26.18
N SER A 233 -14.96 16.87 26.55
CA SER A 233 -14.86 18.29 26.85
C SER A 233 -14.78 19.16 25.60
N GLN A 234 -15.47 20.30 25.62
CA GLN A 234 -15.39 21.29 24.55
C GLN A 234 -13.97 21.84 24.40
N ALA A 235 -13.25 22.03 25.51
CA ALA A 235 -11.86 22.49 25.50
C ALA A 235 -10.93 21.57 24.68
N ASN A 236 -11.08 20.24 24.78
CA ASN A 236 -10.27 19.32 23.99
C ASN A 236 -10.68 19.31 22.51
N LYS A 237 -11.97 19.47 22.21
CA LYS A 237 -12.46 19.61 20.83
C LYS A 237 -11.86 20.87 20.18
N ASP A 238 -11.91 22.01 20.88
CA ASP A 238 -11.32 23.27 20.43
C ASP A 238 -9.80 23.14 20.25
N ALA A 239 -9.13 22.40 21.13
CA ALA A 239 -7.69 22.15 21.03
C ALA A 239 -7.32 21.24 19.85
N LEU A 240 -8.18 20.30 19.45
CA LEU A 240 -8.01 19.49 18.24
C LEU A 240 -8.27 20.32 16.99
N GLU A 241 -9.35 21.09 16.98
CA GLU A 241 -9.71 22.03 15.91
C GLU A 241 -8.57 23.03 15.64
N ALA A 242 -8.03 23.65 16.69
CA ALA A 242 -6.91 24.58 16.58
C ALA A 242 -5.65 23.91 15.99
N TYR A 243 -5.37 22.66 16.37
CA TYR A 243 -4.26 21.89 15.79
C TYR A 243 -4.47 21.63 14.30
N ILE A 244 -5.67 21.20 13.91
CA ILE A 244 -6.03 20.93 12.51
C ILE A 244 -5.92 22.19 11.66
N ASN A 245 -6.45 23.31 12.13
CA ASN A 245 -6.41 24.58 11.42
C ASN A 245 -4.98 25.13 11.28
N ALA A 246 -4.07 24.79 12.19
CA ALA A 246 -2.67 25.17 12.13
C ALA A 246 -1.80 24.18 11.31
N TYR A 247 -2.33 23.01 10.95
CA TYR A 247 -1.57 21.95 10.31
C TYR A 247 -1.22 22.30 8.86
N LYS A 248 0.07 22.17 8.50
CA LYS A 248 0.58 22.33 7.14
C LYS A 248 1.21 21.02 6.68
N GLU A 249 0.93 20.61 5.45
CA GLU A 249 1.49 19.38 4.86
C GLU A 249 2.99 19.46 4.56
#